data_AF-A0A9E2PVZ5-F1
#
_entry.id   AF-A0A9E2PVZ5-F1
#
_cell.length_a   1.000
_cell.length_b   1.000
_cell.length_c   1.000
_cell.angle_alpha   90.00
_cell.angle_beta   90.00
_cell.angle_gamma   90.00
#
_symmetry.space_group_name_H-M   'P 1'
#
loop_
_entity.id
_entity.type
_entity.pdbx_description
1 polymer ?
#
loop_
_entity_poly.entity_id
_entity_poly.type
_entity_poly.pdbx_seq_one_letter_code
_entity_poly.pdbx_strand_id
1 'polypeptide(L)'
;MTRKWLAIASVVLLVVSLAGCATDSGYYDPARSAGAGALGGAATGAALGAIIGAATGNAATGAWIGAASGAVLGGVGAALYASHRNSEIRSSQAAAQAYNYQGQGNVVSVDQASASPGMARPGQQIMLGVDYTILTPDNAPVSATLAREIRYQGNLVGSPYETTVSNTNGSFNDTVTYSLPNNATPGVYTVITRLSSNYGTSQRDASFTVQ
;
A
#
# COMPACT_ATOMS: atom_id res chain seq x y z
N MET A 1 23.94 -7.62 -42.38
CA MET A 1 23.86 -6.61 -41.30
C MET A 1 23.07 -7.08 -40.07
N THR A 2 22.29 -8.17 -40.14
CA THR A 2 21.40 -8.65 -39.05
C THR A 2 22.11 -9.33 -37.87
N ARG A 3 23.26 -9.99 -38.10
CA ARG A 3 24.03 -10.68 -37.04
C ARG A 3 24.68 -9.73 -36.01
N LYS A 4 25.10 -8.53 -36.43
CA LYS A 4 25.68 -7.52 -35.53
C LYS A 4 24.62 -6.91 -34.61
N TRP A 5 23.38 -6.79 -35.09
CA TRP A 5 22.26 -6.23 -34.34
C TRP A 5 21.69 -7.23 -33.33
N LEU A 6 21.65 -8.52 -33.67
CA LEU A 6 21.32 -9.60 -32.74
C LEU A 6 22.35 -9.73 -31.59
N ALA A 7 23.64 -9.57 -31.89
CA ALA A 7 24.67 -9.57 -30.85
C ALA A 7 24.55 -8.36 -29.91
N ILE A 8 24.24 -7.17 -30.44
CA ILE A 8 24.00 -5.98 -29.62
C ILE A 8 22.74 -6.15 -28.75
N ALA A 9 21.66 -6.69 -29.30
CA ALA A 9 20.43 -6.96 -28.55
C ALA A 9 20.65 -7.98 -27.41
N SER A 10 21.39 -9.06 -27.66
CA SER A 10 21.74 -10.04 -26.62
C SER A 10 22.69 -9.47 -25.55
N VAL A 11 23.64 -8.61 -25.91
CA VAL A 11 24.53 -7.95 -24.94
C VAL A 11 23.76 -6.95 -24.08
N VAL A 12 22.84 -6.17 -24.67
CA VAL A 12 21.98 -5.25 -23.91
C VAL A 12 21.04 -6.02 -22.97
N LEU A 13 20.48 -7.15 -23.40
CA LEU A 13 19.67 -8.02 -22.53
C LEU A 13 20.48 -8.60 -21.35
N LEU A 14 21.74 -8.97 -21.60
CA LEU A 14 22.62 -9.54 -20.58
C LEU A 14 23.08 -8.49 -19.56
N VAL A 15 23.31 -7.24 -19.98
CA VAL A 15 23.72 -6.15 -19.07
C VAL A 15 22.58 -5.72 -18.15
N VAL A 16 21.32 -5.78 -18.61
CA VAL A 16 20.14 -5.47 -17.79
C VAL A 16 19.89 -6.55 -16.71
N SER A 17 20.33 -7.78 -16.95
CA SER A 17 20.12 -8.90 -16.01
C SER A 17 21.16 -9.02 -14.90
N LEU A 18 22.30 -8.30 -14.98
CA LEU A 18 23.31 -8.27 -13.91
C LEU A 18 23.15 -7.12 -12.90
N ALA A 19 22.18 -6.21 -13.08
CA ALA A 19 21.93 -5.11 -12.14
C ALA A 19 20.95 -5.45 -11.00
N GLY A 20 20.70 -6.74 -10.76
CA GLY A 20 19.81 -7.21 -9.70
C GLY A 20 20.45 -8.34 -8.92
N CYS A 21 21.33 -8.00 -7.97
CA CYS A 21 21.65 -8.79 -6.77
C CYS A 21 22.83 -8.13 -6.03
N ALA A 22 22.53 -7.24 -5.08
CA ALA A 22 23.31 -7.01 -3.84
C ALA A 22 22.66 -5.83 -3.07
N THR A 23 21.85 -6.14 -2.06
CA THR A 23 21.50 -5.16 -1.03
C THR A 23 22.65 -5.16 -0.03
N ASP A 24 23.63 -4.30 -0.26
CA ASP A 24 24.74 -4.10 0.68
C ASP A 24 24.35 -3.03 1.71
N SER A 25 24.47 -3.41 2.98
CA SER A 25 24.12 -2.61 4.14
C SER A 25 25.28 -1.68 4.47
N GLY A 26 25.13 -0.39 4.18
CA GLY A 26 26.03 0.63 4.71
C GLY A 26 26.23 1.82 3.79
N TYR A 27 26.02 3.01 4.36
CA TYR A 27 26.18 4.34 3.78
C TYR A 27 24.96 4.89 2.99
N TYR A 28 24.26 5.81 3.64
CA TYR A 28 23.05 6.48 3.16
C TYR A 28 23.41 7.64 2.22
N ASP A 29 23.29 7.40 0.92
CA ASP A 29 23.34 8.45 -0.11
C ASP A 29 21.90 8.68 -0.66
N PRO A 30 21.25 9.81 -0.34
CA PRO A 30 19.83 10.04 -0.65
C PRO A 30 19.51 9.99 -2.15
N ALA A 31 20.47 10.38 -3.00
CA ALA A 31 20.23 10.48 -4.45
C ALA A 31 20.33 9.14 -5.17
N ARG A 32 21.23 8.24 -4.73
CA ARG A 32 21.36 6.88 -5.28
C ARG A 32 20.31 5.92 -4.72
N SER A 33 19.91 6.11 -3.47
CA SER A 33 18.89 5.29 -2.79
C SER A 33 17.49 5.52 -3.36
N ALA A 34 17.18 6.74 -3.80
CA ALA A 34 15.91 7.06 -4.45
C ALA A 34 15.74 6.33 -5.81
N GLY A 35 16.83 6.20 -6.59
CA GLY A 35 16.79 5.48 -7.88
C GLY A 35 16.65 3.96 -7.74
N ALA A 36 17.33 3.36 -6.76
CA ALA A 36 17.22 1.93 -6.47
C ALA A 36 15.88 1.57 -5.78
N GLY A 37 15.40 2.44 -4.89
CA GLY A 37 14.10 2.30 -4.22
C GLY A 37 12.91 2.49 -5.16
N ALA A 38 13.01 3.37 -6.15
CA ALA A 38 11.97 3.54 -7.17
C ALA A 38 11.86 2.31 -8.10
N LEU A 39 12.97 1.66 -8.44
CA LEU A 39 12.95 0.44 -9.27
C LEU A 39 12.50 -0.80 -8.48
N GLY A 40 12.92 -0.94 -7.21
CA GLY A 40 12.48 -2.03 -6.34
C GLY A 40 11.03 -1.87 -5.87
N GLY A 41 10.61 -0.64 -5.54
CA GLY A 41 9.24 -0.29 -5.16
C GLY A 41 8.27 -0.42 -6.33
N ALA A 42 8.65 0.01 -7.54
CA ALA A 42 7.83 -0.19 -8.73
C ALA A 42 7.70 -1.67 -9.13
N ALA A 43 8.72 -2.50 -8.95
CA ALA A 43 8.63 -3.93 -9.24
C ALA A 43 7.75 -4.69 -8.22
N THR A 44 7.89 -4.37 -6.92
CA THR A 44 7.09 -4.99 -5.85
C THR A 44 5.65 -4.48 -5.89
N GLY A 45 5.47 -3.18 -6.11
CA GLY A 45 4.17 -2.55 -6.31
C GLY A 45 3.48 -3.05 -7.58
N ALA A 46 4.17 -3.17 -8.72
CA ALA A 46 3.59 -3.75 -9.94
C ALA A 46 3.18 -5.22 -9.77
N ALA A 47 3.97 -6.01 -9.03
CA ALA A 47 3.65 -7.41 -8.76
C ALA A 47 2.40 -7.56 -7.85
N LEU A 48 2.31 -6.76 -6.79
CA LEU A 48 1.15 -6.75 -5.88
C LEU A 48 -0.08 -6.12 -6.54
N GLY A 49 0.13 -5.06 -7.30
CA GLY A 49 -0.88 -4.43 -8.15
C GLY A 49 -1.43 -5.40 -9.20
N ALA A 50 -0.60 -6.24 -9.82
CA ALA A 50 -1.05 -7.27 -10.75
C ALA A 50 -1.94 -8.33 -10.07
N ILE A 51 -1.67 -8.69 -8.82
CA ILE A 51 -2.49 -9.61 -8.02
C ILE A 51 -3.86 -8.98 -7.70
N ILE A 52 -3.89 -7.70 -7.31
CA ILE A 52 -5.12 -6.94 -7.03
C ILE A 52 -5.94 -6.72 -8.31
N GLY A 53 -5.28 -6.45 -9.43
CA GLY A 53 -5.94 -6.31 -10.74
C GLY A 53 -6.49 -7.63 -11.27
N ALA A 54 -5.84 -8.76 -10.97
CA ALA A 54 -6.33 -10.08 -11.36
C ALA A 54 -7.63 -10.46 -10.61
N ALA A 55 -7.79 -10.04 -9.35
CA ALA A 55 -9.01 -10.28 -8.57
C ALA A 55 -10.21 -9.42 -9.02
N THR A 56 -9.95 -8.32 -9.74
CA THR A 56 -10.97 -7.33 -10.17
C THR A 56 -11.21 -7.32 -11.69
N GLY A 57 -10.59 -8.24 -12.43
CA GLY A 57 -10.82 -8.45 -13.87
C GLY A 57 -9.88 -7.67 -14.81
N ASN A 58 -8.90 -6.92 -14.29
CA ASN A 58 -7.89 -6.26 -15.11
C ASN A 58 -6.53 -6.12 -14.39
N ALA A 59 -5.70 -7.15 -14.55
CA ALA A 59 -4.33 -7.22 -14.00
C ALA A 59 -3.43 -6.07 -14.45
N ALA A 60 -3.64 -5.53 -15.66
CA ALA A 60 -2.82 -4.44 -16.21
C ALA A 60 -3.11 -3.09 -15.53
N THR A 61 -4.37 -2.82 -15.15
CA THR A 61 -4.74 -1.62 -14.40
C THR A 61 -4.24 -1.70 -12.96
N GLY A 62 -4.34 -2.88 -12.32
CA GLY A 62 -3.82 -3.07 -10.98
C GLY A 62 -2.29 -2.94 -10.91
N ALA A 63 -1.56 -3.51 -11.88
CA ALA A 63 -0.11 -3.36 -11.97
C ALA A 63 0.33 -1.91 -12.16
N TRP A 64 -0.47 -1.09 -12.86
CA TRP A 64 -0.20 0.35 -13.02
C TRP A 64 -0.41 1.13 -11.72
N ILE A 65 -1.46 0.83 -10.96
CA ILE A 65 -1.72 1.45 -9.65
C ILE A 65 -0.57 1.11 -8.70
N GLY A 66 -0.17 -0.16 -8.66
CA GLY A 66 0.95 -0.63 -7.85
C GLY A 66 2.32 -0.11 -8.29
N ALA A 67 2.56 0.06 -9.59
CA ALA A 67 3.80 0.67 -10.10
C ALA A 67 3.84 2.18 -9.79
N ALA A 68 2.71 2.88 -9.90
CA ALA A 68 2.60 4.29 -9.58
C ALA A 68 2.71 4.56 -8.08
N SER A 69 2.15 3.69 -7.23
CA SER A 69 2.24 3.79 -5.77
C SER A 69 3.63 3.42 -5.24
N GLY A 70 4.31 2.44 -5.85
CA GLY A 70 5.68 2.05 -5.54
C GLY A 70 6.74 3.13 -5.84
N ALA A 71 6.44 4.07 -6.75
CA ALA A 71 7.29 5.22 -7.06
C ALA A 71 7.04 6.44 -6.14
N VAL A 72 5.93 6.47 -5.40
CA VAL A 72 5.49 7.66 -4.62
C VAL A 72 6.24 7.86 -3.30
N LEU A 73 6.96 6.85 -2.80
CA LEU A 73 7.90 7.07 -1.69
C LEU A 73 9.07 8.02 -2.06
N GLY A 74 9.24 8.37 -3.35
CA GLY A 74 10.27 9.31 -3.81
C GLY A 74 9.81 10.56 -4.59
N GLY A 75 8.53 10.70 -4.94
CA GLY A 75 8.11 11.81 -5.83
C GLY A 75 6.62 12.17 -5.82
N VAL A 76 6.36 13.44 -5.52
CA VAL A 76 5.13 14.24 -5.68
C VAL A 76 3.84 13.75 -4.98
N GLY A 77 3.57 12.44 -4.88
CA GLY A 77 2.44 11.91 -4.11
C GLY A 77 2.64 11.97 -2.58
N ALA A 78 3.90 12.05 -2.12
CA ALA A 78 4.26 12.19 -0.71
C ALA A 78 3.82 13.53 -0.07
N ALA A 79 3.43 14.53 -0.86
CA ALA A 79 3.04 15.85 -0.32
C ALA A 79 1.64 15.87 0.32
N LEU A 80 0.75 14.94 -0.06
CA LEU A 80 -0.63 14.91 0.46
C LEU A 80 -0.77 14.12 1.75
N TYR A 81 0.15 13.18 2.02
CA TYR A 81 0.05 12.31 3.18
C TYR A 81 1.11 12.64 4.24
N ALA A 82 0.70 12.68 5.50
CA ALA A 82 1.57 12.98 6.63
C ALA A 82 1.22 12.14 7.86
N SER A 83 2.13 12.10 8.82
CA SER A 83 1.86 11.60 10.18
C SER A 83 1.33 10.16 10.25
N HIS A 84 1.94 9.23 9.49
CA HIS A 84 1.62 7.80 9.59
C HIS A 84 1.97 7.23 10.97
N ARG A 85 1.04 6.48 11.56
CA ARG A 85 1.24 5.78 12.83
C ARG A 85 0.51 4.44 12.81
N ASN A 86 1.23 3.38 13.18
CA ASN A 86 0.68 2.05 13.41
C ASN A 86 0.92 1.68 14.89
N SER A 87 -0.12 1.22 15.58
CA SER A 87 -0.05 0.86 17.00
C SER A 87 -0.91 -0.37 17.31
N GLU A 88 -0.45 -1.20 18.23
CA GLU A 88 -1.22 -2.34 18.73
C GLU A 88 -2.37 -1.85 19.63
N ILE A 89 -3.58 -2.35 19.37
CA ILE A 89 -4.79 -2.04 20.16
C ILE A 89 -5.35 -3.26 20.88
N ARG A 90 -5.03 -4.48 20.43
CA ARG A 90 -5.30 -5.72 21.15
C ARG A 90 -4.12 -6.67 21.00
N SER A 91 -3.71 -7.26 22.11
CA SER A 91 -2.71 -8.32 22.10
C SER A 91 -3.18 -9.54 21.33
N SER A 92 -2.22 -10.38 20.94
CA SER A 92 -2.46 -11.68 20.31
C SER A 92 -3.56 -12.48 21.00
N GLN A 93 -3.54 -12.58 22.34
CA GLN A 93 -4.53 -13.35 23.10
C GLN A 93 -5.93 -12.71 23.04
N ALA A 94 -6.01 -11.39 23.20
CA ALA A 94 -7.29 -10.67 23.15
C ALA A 94 -7.89 -10.68 21.74
N ALA A 95 -7.06 -10.53 20.71
CA ALA A 95 -7.47 -10.63 19.31
C ALA A 95 -7.94 -12.05 18.96
N ALA A 96 -7.21 -13.09 19.41
CA ALA A 96 -7.61 -14.48 19.23
C ALA A 96 -8.96 -14.80 19.88
N GLN A 97 -9.20 -14.30 21.09
CA GLN A 97 -10.50 -14.42 21.76
C GLN A 97 -11.62 -13.74 20.99
N ALA A 98 -11.40 -12.49 20.52
CA ALA A 98 -12.38 -11.75 19.74
C ALA A 98 -12.78 -12.46 18.43
N TYR A 99 -11.83 -13.18 17.83
CA TYR A 99 -12.03 -13.95 16.59
C TYR A 99 -12.40 -15.42 16.82
N ASN A 100 -12.54 -15.88 18.07
CA ASN A 100 -12.66 -17.30 18.41
C ASN A 100 -11.59 -18.18 17.74
N TYR A 101 -10.38 -17.63 17.61
CA TYR A 101 -9.28 -18.24 16.88
C TYR A 101 -8.61 -19.32 17.73
N GLN A 102 -8.60 -20.54 17.21
CA GLN A 102 -8.05 -21.72 17.90
C GLN A 102 -6.65 -22.12 17.40
N GLY A 103 -5.92 -21.20 16.76
CA GLY A 103 -4.60 -21.50 16.18
C GLY A 103 -4.66 -22.23 14.83
N GLN A 104 -5.84 -22.29 14.19
CA GLN A 104 -6.05 -22.98 12.92
C GLN A 104 -6.39 -21.99 11.81
N GLY A 105 -5.69 -22.10 10.67
CA GLY A 105 -5.85 -21.19 9.55
C GLY A 105 -5.19 -19.83 9.79
N ASN A 106 -5.39 -18.89 8.87
CA ASN A 106 -4.88 -17.54 8.97
C ASN A 106 -6.03 -16.54 9.00
N VAL A 107 -5.87 -15.47 9.77
CA VAL A 107 -6.77 -14.31 9.78
C VAL A 107 -5.97 -13.10 9.31
N VAL A 108 -6.45 -12.48 8.24
CA VAL A 108 -5.98 -11.18 7.74
C VAL A 108 -7.25 -10.39 7.43
N SER A 109 -7.60 -9.47 8.32
CA SER A 109 -8.92 -8.85 8.31
C SER A 109 -8.83 -7.35 8.56
N VAL A 110 -9.60 -6.58 7.79
CA VAL A 110 -9.87 -5.17 8.06
C VAL A 110 -11.19 -5.11 8.83
N ASP A 111 -11.08 -4.83 10.12
CA ASP A 111 -12.21 -4.76 11.04
C ASP A 111 -13.04 -3.51 10.78
N GLN A 112 -12.37 -2.37 10.62
CA GLN A 112 -12.98 -1.06 10.42
C GLN A 112 -12.10 -0.13 9.59
N ALA A 113 -12.71 0.69 8.74
CA ALA A 113 -12.07 1.83 8.09
C ALA A 113 -12.78 3.12 8.49
N SER A 114 -12.05 4.23 8.58
CA SER A 114 -12.61 5.52 8.96
C SER A 114 -11.98 6.68 8.19
N ALA A 115 -12.77 7.75 8.01
CA ALA A 115 -12.33 9.03 7.48
C ALA A 115 -12.92 10.13 8.36
N SER A 116 -12.07 10.98 8.93
CA SER A 116 -12.47 12.03 9.88
C SER A 116 -11.77 13.36 9.56
N PRO A 117 -12.48 14.49 9.50
CA PRO A 117 -13.92 14.62 9.74
C PRO A 117 -14.76 14.04 8.59
N GLY A 118 -15.99 13.64 8.89
CA GLY A 118 -16.93 13.14 7.88
C GLY A 118 -17.45 14.24 6.92
N MET A 119 -17.26 15.51 7.28
CA MET A 119 -17.55 16.68 6.46
C MET A 119 -16.32 17.59 6.44
N ALA A 120 -15.85 17.92 5.24
CA ALA A 120 -14.59 18.61 5.04
C ALA A 120 -14.71 19.71 3.98
N ARG A 121 -13.76 20.64 4.00
CA ARG A 121 -13.59 21.68 3.00
C ARG A 121 -12.36 21.41 2.14
N PRO A 122 -12.30 21.88 0.89
CA PRO A 122 -11.06 21.85 0.11
C PRO A 122 -9.88 22.42 0.90
N GLY A 123 -8.71 21.77 0.81
CA GLY A 123 -7.51 22.13 1.59
C GLY A 123 -7.48 21.57 3.02
N GLN A 124 -8.57 21.02 3.53
CA GLN A 124 -8.62 20.47 4.88
C GLN A 124 -7.91 19.11 4.99
N GLN A 125 -7.34 18.83 6.17
CA GLN A 125 -6.79 17.53 6.49
C GLN A 125 -7.87 16.54 6.94
N ILE A 126 -7.81 15.33 6.40
CA ILE A 126 -8.65 14.18 6.73
C ILE A 126 -7.76 13.11 7.36
N MET A 127 -8.04 12.74 8.60
CA MET A 127 -7.44 11.57 9.22
C MET A 127 -8.12 10.31 8.68
N LEU A 128 -7.34 9.47 8.02
CA LEU A 128 -7.77 8.16 7.57
C LEU A 128 -7.32 7.15 8.63
N GLY A 129 -8.25 6.37 9.18
CA GLY A 129 -7.97 5.33 10.17
C GLY A 129 -8.35 3.94 9.67
N VAL A 130 -7.67 2.91 10.19
CA VAL A 130 -8.03 1.52 9.96
C VAL A 130 -7.72 0.69 11.19
N ASP A 131 -8.67 -0.14 11.61
CA ASP A 131 -8.45 -1.21 12.58
C ASP A 131 -8.37 -2.53 11.82
N TYR A 132 -7.33 -3.29 12.08
CA TYR A 132 -7.12 -4.57 11.41
C TYR A 132 -6.55 -5.62 12.36
N THR A 133 -6.78 -6.88 12.01
CA THR A 133 -6.36 -8.03 12.81
C THR A 133 -5.56 -9.00 11.93
N ILE A 134 -4.42 -9.46 12.48
CA ILE A 134 -3.60 -10.53 11.91
C ILE A 134 -3.50 -11.64 12.96
N LEU A 135 -3.86 -12.87 12.58
CA LEU A 135 -3.64 -14.07 13.39
C LEU A 135 -3.11 -15.20 12.50
N THR A 136 -2.01 -15.81 12.91
CA THR A 136 -1.37 -16.94 12.22
C THR A 136 -1.04 -18.04 13.24
N PRO A 137 -0.89 -19.31 12.81
CA PRO A 137 -0.63 -20.43 13.73
C PRO A 137 0.70 -20.32 14.48
N ASP A 138 1.74 -19.79 13.83
CA ASP A 138 3.10 -19.70 14.37
C ASP A 138 3.39 -18.38 15.11
N ASN A 139 2.49 -17.39 15.00
CA ASN A 139 2.66 -16.05 15.55
C ASN A 139 3.98 -15.38 15.09
N ALA A 140 4.49 -15.76 13.92
CA ALA A 140 5.64 -15.10 13.33
C ALA A 140 5.24 -13.70 12.84
N PRO A 141 6.18 -12.73 12.78
CA PRO A 141 5.92 -11.44 12.18
C PRO A 141 5.44 -11.58 10.73
N VAL A 142 4.27 -11.03 10.43
CA VAL A 142 3.66 -10.98 9.10
C VAL A 142 3.92 -9.62 8.49
N SER A 143 4.60 -9.60 7.34
CA SER A 143 4.69 -8.40 6.51
C SER A 143 3.39 -8.22 5.72
N ALA A 144 2.71 -7.09 5.93
CA ALA A 144 1.47 -6.75 5.27
C ALA A 144 1.53 -5.35 4.67
N THR A 145 0.92 -5.17 3.50
CA THR A 145 0.78 -3.88 2.82
C THR A 145 -0.59 -3.31 3.14
N LEU A 146 -0.60 -2.08 3.66
CA LEU A 146 -1.79 -1.25 3.82
C LEU A 146 -1.84 -0.23 2.68
N ALA A 147 -2.94 -0.23 1.93
CA ALA A 147 -3.21 0.70 0.85
C ALA A 147 -4.48 1.50 1.13
N ARG A 148 -4.46 2.81 0.86
CA ARG A 148 -5.60 3.71 0.96
C ARG A 148 -5.79 4.46 -0.36
N GLU A 149 -6.89 4.16 -1.03
CA GLU A 149 -7.31 4.84 -2.27
C GLU A 149 -8.46 5.79 -1.97
N ILE A 150 -8.39 7.03 -2.46
CA ILE A 150 -9.49 7.99 -2.36
C ILE A 150 -10.14 8.10 -3.73
N ARG A 151 -11.47 8.00 -3.80
CA ARG A 151 -12.23 8.06 -5.05
C ARG A 151 -13.36 9.07 -4.97
N TYR A 152 -13.58 9.78 -6.08
CA TYR A 152 -14.74 10.65 -6.31
C TYR A 152 -15.44 10.19 -7.58
N GLN A 153 -16.73 9.87 -7.47
CA GLN A 153 -17.53 9.31 -8.58
C GLN A 153 -16.86 8.08 -9.24
N GLY A 154 -16.20 7.24 -8.45
CA GLY A 154 -15.49 6.05 -8.91
C GLY A 154 -14.08 6.30 -9.47
N ASN A 155 -13.70 7.57 -9.73
CA ASN A 155 -12.38 7.95 -10.21
C ASN A 155 -11.40 8.18 -9.06
N LEU A 156 -10.16 7.72 -9.24
CA LEU A 156 -9.09 7.95 -8.27
C LEU A 156 -8.77 9.44 -8.11
N VAL A 157 -8.65 9.89 -6.87
CA VAL A 157 -8.31 11.26 -6.49
C VAL A 157 -6.90 11.27 -5.92
N GLY A 158 -5.97 11.94 -6.61
CA GLY A 158 -4.57 11.96 -6.21
C GLY A 158 -3.90 10.59 -6.36
N SER A 159 -2.79 10.40 -5.66
CA SER A 159 -2.08 9.11 -5.59
C SER A 159 -2.56 8.33 -4.37
N PRO A 160 -2.68 6.99 -4.45
CA PRO A 160 -2.98 6.18 -3.28
C PRO A 160 -1.82 6.24 -2.28
N TYR A 161 -2.14 6.10 -1.00
CA TYR A 161 -1.13 5.94 0.04
C TYR A 161 -0.89 4.46 0.28
N GLU A 162 0.37 4.04 0.29
CA GLU A 162 0.77 2.67 0.58
C GLU A 162 1.91 2.64 1.60
N THR A 163 1.84 1.68 2.51
CA THR A 163 2.85 1.44 3.55
C THR A 163 2.93 -0.04 3.86
N THR A 164 4.10 -0.49 4.31
CA THR A 164 4.29 -1.87 4.79
C THR A 164 4.40 -1.85 6.31
N VAL A 165 3.65 -2.73 6.95
CA VAL A 165 3.71 -2.98 8.39
C VAL A 165 4.17 -4.42 8.62
N SER A 166 4.94 -4.65 9.68
CA SER A 166 5.40 -5.97 10.08
C SER A 166 4.96 -6.22 11.50
N ASN A 167 3.92 -7.04 11.68
CA ASN A 167 3.33 -7.30 12.99
C ASN A 167 3.23 -8.80 13.27
N THR A 168 3.42 -9.18 14.52
CA THR A 168 2.98 -10.50 15.03
C THR A 168 1.45 -10.53 15.19
N ASN A 169 0.90 -11.62 15.73
CA ASN A 169 -0.53 -11.72 15.98
C ASN A 169 -1.03 -10.60 16.91
N GLY A 170 -2.19 -10.04 16.58
CA GLY A 170 -2.83 -8.96 17.32
C GLY A 170 -3.83 -8.19 16.48
N SER A 171 -4.49 -7.21 17.11
CA SER A 171 -5.23 -6.17 16.40
C SER A 171 -4.48 -4.85 16.51
N PHE A 172 -4.49 -4.08 15.43
CA PHE A 172 -3.72 -2.85 15.28
C PHE A 172 -4.61 -1.73 14.76
N ASN A 173 -4.30 -0.51 15.17
CA ASN A 173 -4.83 0.71 14.59
C ASN A 173 -3.72 1.38 13.77
N ASP A 174 -3.99 1.60 12.49
CA ASP A 174 -3.15 2.39 11.60
C ASP A 174 -3.86 3.69 11.19
N THR A 175 -3.11 4.79 11.19
CA THR A 175 -3.62 6.11 10.82
C THR A 175 -2.65 6.83 9.89
N VAL A 176 -3.20 7.57 8.95
CA VAL A 176 -2.45 8.54 8.13
C VAL A 176 -3.31 9.77 7.89
N THR A 177 -2.69 10.95 7.90
CA THR A 177 -3.37 12.20 7.57
C THR A 177 -3.26 12.46 6.08
N TYR A 178 -4.39 12.71 5.43
CA TYR A 178 -4.49 13.11 4.02
C TYR A 178 -4.87 14.59 3.91
N SER A 179 -4.16 15.35 3.10
CA SER A 179 -4.46 16.75 2.79
C SER A 179 -5.32 16.80 1.53
N LEU A 180 -6.57 17.20 1.68
CA LEU A 180 -7.50 17.32 0.56
C LEU A 180 -7.05 18.46 -0.37
N PRO A 181 -7.03 18.27 -1.71
CA PRO A 181 -6.66 19.33 -2.64
C PRO A 181 -7.53 20.58 -2.49
N ASN A 182 -6.92 21.77 -2.67
CA ASN A 182 -7.64 23.05 -2.60
C ASN A 182 -8.73 23.23 -3.67
N ASN A 183 -8.66 22.44 -4.74
CA ASN A 183 -9.63 22.41 -5.83
C ASN A 183 -10.55 21.17 -5.78
N ALA A 184 -10.65 20.50 -4.63
CA ALA A 184 -11.52 19.35 -4.46
C ALA A 184 -12.98 19.72 -4.79
N THR A 185 -13.60 18.93 -5.67
CA THR A 185 -14.99 19.12 -6.07
C THR A 185 -15.93 18.72 -4.92
N PRO A 186 -17.01 19.48 -4.64
CA PRO A 186 -18.00 19.09 -3.65
C PRO A 186 -18.65 17.72 -3.94
N GLY A 187 -18.99 17.00 -2.87
CA GLY A 187 -19.67 15.71 -2.94
C GLY A 187 -19.02 14.63 -2.08
N VAL A 188 -19.46 13.38 -2.27
CA VAL A 188 -19.02 12.24 -1.45
C VAL A 188 -17.77 11.62 -2.03
N TYR A 189 -16.76 11.45 -1.18
CA TYR A 189 -15.51 10.75 -1.48
C TYR A 189 -15.50 9.43 -0.74
N THR A 190 -15.14 8.36 -1.44
CA THR A 190 -14.96 7.02 -0.87
C THR A 190 -13.48 6.81 -0.58
N VAL A 191 -13.17 6.33 0.62
CA VAL A 191 -11.83 5.88 1.00
C VAL A 191 -11.87 4.37 1.03
N ILE A 192 -11.13 3.72 0.13
CA ILE A 192 -11.00 2.27 0.08
C ILE A 192 -9.71 1.90 0.80
N THR A 193 -9.82 1.15 1.89
CA THR A 193 -8.66 0.67 2.65
C THR A 193 -8.50 -0.83 2.45
N ARG A 194 -7.32 -1.25 2.00
CA ARG A 194 -6.97 -2.65 1.73
C ARG A 194 -5.76 -3.07 2.54
N LEU A 195 -5.86 -4.24 3.18
CA LEU A 195 -4.78 -4.94 3.83
C LEU A 195 -4.45 -6.19 3.02
N SER A 196 -3.19 -6.36 2.63
CA SER A 196 -2.72 -7.52 1.84
C SER A 196 -1.48 -8.14 2.47
N SER A 197 -1.43 -9.46 2.56
CA SER A 197 -0.23 -10.22 2.96
C SER A 197 -0.13 -11.52 2.17
N ASN A 198 0.90 -12.31 2.44
CA ASN A 198 1.03 -13.67 1.89
C ASN A 198 -0.10 -14.63 2.35
N TYR A 199 -0.85 -14.28 3.38
CA TYR A 199 -1.93 -15.11 3.93
C TYR A 199 -3.33 -14.72 3.45
N GLY A 200 -3.48 -13.57 2.78
CA GLY A 200 -4.76 -13.14 2.24
C GLY A 200 -4.88 -11.63 2.05
N THR A 201 -6.08 -11.20 1.69
CA THR A 201 -6.42 -9.80 1.48
C THR A 201 -7.78 -9.50 2.08
N SER A 202 -7.92 -8.33 2.70
CA SER A 202 -9.20 -7.82 3.21
C SER A 202 -9.34 -6.33 2.87
N GLN A 203 -10.57 -5.87 2.68
CA GLN A 203 -10.88 -4.49 2.32
C GLN A 203 -12.12 -3.99 3.06
N ARG A 204 -12.10 -2.71 3.45
CA ARG A 204 -13.27 -1.96 3.93
C ARG A 204 -13.23 -0.55 3.36
N ASP A 205 -14.42 0.00 3.20
CA ASP A 205 -14.60 1.35 2.69
C ASP A 205 -15.07 2.28 3.82
N ALA A 206 -14.66 3.54 3.73
CA ALA A 206 -15.16 4.66 4.52
C ALA A 206 -15.53 5.82 3.58
N SER A 207 -16.13 6.88 4.10
CA SER A 207 -16.47 8.05 3.29
C SER A 207 -16.40 9.35 4.06
N PHE A 208 -16.11 10.44 3.35
CA PHE A 208 -16.28 11.80 3.82
C PHE A 208 -16.93 12.65 2.72
N THR A 209 -17.54 13.76 3.09
CA THR A 209 -18.22 14.69 2.16
C THR A 209 -17.46 16.01 2.09
N VAL A 210 -17.22 16.50 0.89
CA VAL A 210 -16.63 17.83 0.64
C VAL A 210 -17.74 18.85 0.39
N GLN A 211 -17.67 20.01 1.06
CA GLN A 211 -18.60 21.14 0.93
C GLN A 211 -17.87 22.45 0.64
#